data_AF-A0A840CSG8-F1
#
_entry.id   AF-A0A840CSG8-F1
#
_cell.length_a   1.000
_cell.length_b   1.000
_cell.length_c   1.000
_cell.angle_alpha   90.00
_cell.angle_beta   90.00
_cell.angle_gamma   90.00
#
_symmetry.space_group_name_H-M   'P 1'
#
loop_
_entity.id
_entity.type
_entity.pdbx_description
1 polymer ?
#
loop_
_entity_poly.entity_id
_entity_poly.type
_entity_poly.pdbx_seq_one_letter_code
_entity_poly.pdbx_strand_id
1 'polypeptide(L)'
;MIILIITSICFFLFPQCKDSDDDGGKSISSVKITILPDKELIVEAIGGEKEFTITSEPSTSLKFAYSTSWIKPVTGKETAWMIEENKSELSRNGRIYILDASSLKGLDTIYITQKSVSGEINDNEVVFIETEVPVSIPFAGNSYISYPKNSNLIDNYTGKLVSGWVDKDIIISTYFRVGASGKLNIGFLGSNNTGTSKIRFTIEGESYDVTVSGPTSKIYGITTLQRSAPGYVKVDMQGLSKSGNTFGDISHFRIGESAASSTNNFVTEEKMAEDAMNCYFFRRGASTHFFYTLPTSDVEYFYNEILVTEENAVNATYYMMNGFSQGYMGIQQVTSGERKVLFSVWSPYQTDDPNDIPEEMRVKLLRKGANVTIGEFGNEGSGGQSWLNYSWEPGTTYKALVGIRPDGNGNSIYTAYFYADNEWKLIASFSRPQTTTYYKGAYSFLENFVPTQSIYTRSVAFKNQWVRLVSGEWKEITEAKFSMDDTGRNGIRYDVYGNVDQNTNSFVLKGFGFFDEHTAYGTILTRNSNSSGPPNIDFEALKNIPSID
;
A
#
# COMPACT_ATOMS: atom_id res chain seq x y z
N MET A 1 -7.31 -4.83 32.02
CA MET A 1 -7.45 -3.39 32.35
C MET A 1 -7.73 -2.66 31.05
N ILE A 2 -8.89 -2.03 30.95
CA ILE A 2 -9.26 -1.14 29.85
C ILE A 2 -8.27 0.02 29.89
N ILE A 3 -7.43 0.17 28.86
CA ILE A 3 -6.70 1.43 28.68
C ILE A 3 -7.69 2.41 28.06
N LEU A 4 -8.42 3.05 28.96
CA LEU A 4 -9.04 4.35 28.78
C LEU A 4 -7.86 5.32 28.61
N ILE A 5 -7.67 5.89 27.41
CA ILE A 5 -6.98 7.17 27.28
C ILE A 5 -8.04 8.21 26.97
N ILE A 6 -8.24 9.02 28.00
CA ILE A 6 -9.16 10.13 28.11
C ILE A 6 -8.81 11.20 27.08
N THR A 7 -9.82 11.58 26.31
CA THR A 7 -9.97 12.84 25.61
C THR A 7 -9.61 14.04 26.48
N SER A 8 -8.60 14.82 26.08
CA SER A 8 -8.49 16.24 26.44
C SER A 8 -8.65 17.07 25.16
N ILE A 9 -9.90 17.47 24.95
CA ILE A 9 -10.30 18.53 24.04
C ILE A 9 -9.92 19.85 24.71
N CYS A 10 -8.91 20.56 24.18
CA CYS A 10 -8.72 21.98 24.46
C CYS A 10 -9.25 22.77 23.26
N PHE A 11 -10.48 23.26 23.41
CA PHE A 11 -11.03 24.35 22.61
C PHE A 11 -10.19 25.61 22.84
N PHE A 12 -9.47 26.07 21.82
CA PHE A 12 -9.13 27.48 21.71
C PHE A 12 -10.19 28.17 20.87
N LEU A 13 -11.11 28.83 21.57
CA LEU A 13 -11.92 29.93 21.06
C LEU A 13 -10.96 31.09 20.73
N PHE A 14 -10.93 31.52 19.47
CA PHE A 14 -10.63 32.90 19.12
C PHE A 14 -11.77 33.47 18.27
N PRO A 15 -12.05 34.78 18.40
CA PRO A 15 -13.37 35.35 18.21
C PRO A 15 -13.73 35.52 16.73
N GLN A 16 -15.03 35.36 16.46
CA GLN A 16 -15.67 35.91 15.28
C GLN A 16 -15.39 37.41 15.21
N CYS A 17 -14.78 37.84 14.10
CA CYS A 17 -14.95 39.19 13.60
C CYS A 17 -15.99 39.12 12.48
N LYS A 18 -17.16 39.71 12.74
CA LYS A 18 -18.13 40.10 11.71
C LYS A 18 -17.72 41.47 11.21
N ASP A 19 -17.66 41.63 9.89
CA ASP A 19 -18.07 42.79 9.07
C ASP A 19 -17.87 42.35 7.61
N SER A 20 -18.93 41.97 6.88
CA SER A 20 -19.70 42.82 5.93
C SER A 20 -18.86 43.29 4.72
N ASP A 21 -18.99 42.63 3.57
CA ASP A 21 -19.87 43.06 2.48
C ASP A 21 -19.60 42.29 1.18
N ASP A 22 -20.67 42.22 0.41
CA ASP A 22 -20.86 41.68 -0.94
C ASP A 22 -19.80 42.20 -1.94
N ASP A 23 -19.15 41.30 -2.69
CA ASP A 23 -19.04 41.45 -4.15
C ASP A 23 -18.43 40.21 -4.83
N GLY A 24 -18.97 39.89 -6.00
CA GLY A 24 -18.91 38.57 -6.65
C GLY A 24 -17.52 38.07 -7.07
N GLY A 25 -17.13 36.91 -6.56
CA GLY A 25 -15.98 36.14 -7.03
C GLY A 25 -16.29 35.31 -8.27
N LYS A 26 -16.07 35.90 -9.46
CA LYS A 26 -15.97 35.14 -10.72
C LYS A 26 -14.94 34.01 -10.59
N SER A 27 -15.31 32.81 -11.01
CA SER A 27 -14.38 31.74 -11.38
C SER A 27 -13.29 32.31 -12.29
N ILE A 28 -12.06 32.45 -11.79
CA ILE A 28 -10.94 32.97 -12.56
C ILE A 28 -10.50 31.89 -13.55
N SER A 29 -10.93 32.06 -14.80
CA SER A 29 -10.41 31.35 -15.96
C SER A 29 -8.88 31.46 -16.00
N SER A 30 -8.18 30.35 -16.22
CA SER A 30 -6.74 30.31 -16.49
C SER A 30 -6.36 31.36 -17.54
N VAL A 31 -5.49 32.31 -17.18
CA VAL A 31 -4.95 33.32 -18.10
C VAL A 31 -4.17 32.60 -19.20
N LYS A 32 -4.57 32.73 -20.47
CA LYS A 32 -3.83 32.17 -21.61
C LYS A 32 -2.78 33.17 -22.08
N ILE A 33 -1.50 32.83 -21.92
CA ILE A 33 -0.37 33.59 -22.47
C ILE A 33 0.11 32.90 -23.75
N THR A 34 0.42 33.68 -24.79
CA THR A 34 1.02 33.17 -26.05
C THR A 34 2.42 33.75 -26.22
N ILE A 35 3.39 32.89 -26.55
CA ILE A 35 4.83 33.22 -26.65
C ILE A 35 5.32 32.89 -28.06
N LEU A 36 6.08 33.81 -28.68
CA LEU A 36 6.79 33.59 -29.94
C LEU A 36 8.32 33.67 -29.73
N PRO A 37 9.15 32.98 -30.54
CA PRO A 37 8.76 32.14 -31.69
C PRO A 37 8.20 30.75 -31.33
N ASP A 38 8.56 30.20 -30.16
CA ASP A 38 7.97 28.97 -29.59
C ASP A 38 8.27 28.89 -28.09
N LYS A 39 7.56 28.03 -27.34
CA LYS A 39 7.85 27.76 -25.92
C LYS A 39 9.06 26.85 -25.71
N GLU A 40 9.56 26.23 -26.77
CA GLU A 40 10.74 25.38 -26.76
C GLU A 40 11.83 26.01 -27.63
N LEU A 41 13.00 26.23 -27.05
CA LEU A 41 14.12 26.86 -27.72
C LEU A 41 15.34 25.93 -27.70
N ILE A 42 15.81 25.56 -28.89
CA ILE A 42 17.09 24.88 -29.06
C ILE A 42 18.18 25.91 -29.33
N VAL A 43 19.24 25.88 -28.52
CA VAL A 43 20.38 26.82 -28.59
C VAL A 43 21.67 26.05 -28.87
N GLU A 44 22.50 26.56 -29.77
CA GLU A 44 23.84 26.01 -30.03
C GLU A 44 24.75 26.13 -28.80
N ALA A 45 25.82 25.32 -28.76
CA ALA A 45 26.78 25.32 -27.65
C ALA A 45 27.35 26.71 -27.35
N ILE A 46 27.56 27.53 -28.38
CA ILE A 46 28.09 28.90 -28.24
C ILE A 46 27.17 29.85 -27.46
N GLY A 47 25.89 29.51 -27.29
CA GLY A 47 24.92 30.35 -26.59
C GLY A 47 24.51 31.60 -27.38
N GLY A 48 24.21 32.68 -26.66
CA GLY A 48 23.86 33.99 -27.23
C GLY A 48 22.60 34.62 -26.62
N GLU A 49 22.30 35.84 -27.04
CA GLU A 49 21.07 36.54 -26.65
C GLU A 49 19.86 35.93 -27.36
N LYS A 50 18.78 35.72 -26.60
CA LYS A 50 17.51 35.18 -27.06
C LYS A 50 16.38 36.04 -26.53
N GLU A 51 15.54 36.51 -27.45
CA GLU A 51 14.42 37.40 -27.13
C GLU A 51 13.11 36.69 -27.42
N PHE A 52 12.15 36.83 -26.51
CA PHE A 52 10.82 36.27 -26.63
C PHE A 52 9.80 37.40 -26.69
N THR A 53 8.67 37.14 -27.35
CA THR A 53 7.55 38.09 -27.39
C THR A 53 6.32 37.46 -26.76
N ILE A 54 5.73 38.18 -25.82
CA ILE A 54 4.43 37.84 -25.25
C ILE A 54 3.38 38.57 -26.09
N THR A 55 2.58 37.82 -26.85
CA THR A 55 1.66 38.41 -27.84
C THR A 55 0.24 38.62 -27.32
N SER A 56 -0.07 38.12 -26.13
CA SER A 56 -1.33 38.36 -25.42
C SER A 56 -1.11 39.42 -24.34
N GLU A 57 -1.95 40.47 -24.27
CA GLU A 57 -1.91 41.41 -23.15
C GLU A 57 -2.22 40.68 -21.84
N PRO A 58 -1.25 40.48 -20.93
CA PRO A 58 -1.51 39.81 -19.67
C PRO A 58 -2.38 40.72 -18.81
N SER A 59 -3.42 40.17 -18.19
CA SER A 59 -4.28 40.91 -17.26
C SER A 59 -3.62 41.24 -15.91
N THR A 60 -2.31 40.99 -15.80
CA THR A 60 -1.49 41.10 -14.59
C THR A 60 -0.06 41.46 -14.97
N SER A 61 0.66 42.08 -14.04
CA SER A 61 2.11 42.29 -14.18
C SER A 61 2.83 40.94 -14.13
N LEU A 62 3.83 40.76 -14.99
CA LEU A 62 4.59 39.51 -15.08
C LEU A 62 5.91 39.60 -14.32
N LYS A 63 6.34 38.46 -13.76
CA LYS A 63 7.66 38.27 -13.19
C LYS A 63 8.30 37.03 -13.80
N PHE A 64 9.58 37.10 -14.12
CA PHE A 64 10.30 35.96 -14.65
C PHE A 64 11.25 35.35 -13.61
N ALA A 65 11.34 34.04 -13.61
CA ALA A 65 12.35 33.28 -12.87
C ALA A 65 13.03 32.29 -13.82
N TYR A 66 14.21 31.79 -13.47
CA TYR A 66 14.97 30.89 -14.33
C TYR A 66 15.59 29.75 -13.52
N SER A 67 15.68 28.56 -14.12
CA SER A 67 16.08 27.34 -13.40
C SER A 67 17.59 27.14 -13.26
N THR A 68 18.41 27.89 -14.02
CA THR A 68 19.86 27.64 -14.10
C THR A 68 20.67 28.93 -14.20
N SER A 69 21.85 28.97 -13.59
CA SER A 69 22.74 30.14 -13.58
C SER A 69 23.30 30.57 -14.94
N TRP A 70 23.28 29.69 -15.95
CA TRP A 70 23.74 29.97 -17.32
C TRP A 70 22.66 30.63 -18.20
N ILE A 71 21.46 30.85 -17.66
CA ILE A 71 20.40 31.68 -18.26
C ILE A 71 20.33 32.96 -17.44
N LYS A 72 20.56 34.12 -18.07
CA LYS A 72 20.59 35.41 -17.37
C LYS A 72 19.70 36.43 -18.07
N PRO A 73 18.94 37.27 -17.34
CA PRO A 73 18.21 38.35 -17.97
C PRO A 73 19.18 39.38 -18.56
N VAL A 74 18.82 39.95 -19.72
CA VAL A 74 19.57 41.06 -20.32
C VAL A 74 19.13 42.36 -19.64
N THR A 75 20.09 43.11 -19.09
CA THR A 75 19.82 44.39 -18.43
C THR A 75 19.09 45.35 -19.39
N GLY A 76 17.93 45.85 -18.97
CA GLY A 76 17.14 46.82 -19.74
C GLY A 76 16.18 46.21 -20.78
N LYS A 77 16.10 44.88 -20.87
CA LYS A 77 15.12 44.17 -21.73
C LYS A 77 14.36 43.13 -20.92
N GLU A 78 13.04 43.29 -20.79
CA GLU A 78 12.23 42.40 -19.94
C GLU A 78 12.11 40.96 -20.46
N THR A 79 12.19 40.75 -21.78
CA THR A 79 11.99 39.45 -22.42
C THR A 79 13.22 38.93 -23.17
N ALA A 80 14.40 39.51 -22.93
CA ALA A 80 15.66 39.06 -23.52
C ALA A 80 16.56 38.38 -22.48
N TRP A 81 17.17 37.28 -22.90
CA TRP A 81 17.92 36.37 -22.05
C TRP A 81 19.26 36.01 -22.69
N MET A 82 20.34 36.17 -21.94
CA MET A 82 21.66 35.69 -22.29
C MET A 82 21.78 34.22 -21.91
N ILE A 83 22.09 33.39 -22.91
CA ILE A 83 22.45 31.99 -22.73
C ILE A 83 23.97 31.89 -22.79
N GLU A 84 24.62 31.48 -21.70
CA GLU A 84 26.08 31.31 -21.67
C GLU A 84 26.54 30.16 -22.55
N GLU A 85 27.82 30.15 -22.93
CA GLU A 85 28.44 29.04 -23.69
C GLU A 85 28.39 27.73 -22.88
N ASN A 86 28.03 26.63 -23.54
CA ASN A 86 28.14 25.27 -23.02
C ASN A 86 29.47 24.65 -23.50
N LYS A 87 30.37 24.39 -22.56
CA LYS A 87 31.69 23.77 -22.83
C LYS A 87 31.71 22.26 -22.55
N SER A 88 30.54 21.67 -22.29
CA SER A 88 30.40 20.25 -21.96
C SER A 88 30.12 19.40 -23.20
N GLU A 89 30.60 18.16 -23.19
CA GLU A 89 30.19 17.10 -24.14
C GLU A 89 28.73 16.65 -23.95
N LEU A 90 28.06 17.14 -22.90
CA LEU A 90 26.64 16.91 -22.65
C LEU A 90 25.84 18.18 -22.98
N SER A 91 24.69 18.02 -23.65
CA SER A 91 23.70 19.09 -23.71
C SER A 91 23.16 19.41 -22.32
N ARG A 92 22.53 20.57 -22.15
CA ARG A 92 21.95 21.01 -20.87
C ARG A 92 20.61 21.67 -21.09
N ASN A 93 19.69 21.48 -20.14
CA ASN A 93 18.34 22.03 -20.20
C ASN A 93 18.10 23.07 -19.11
N GLY A 94 17.36 24.11 -19.44
CA GLY A 94 17.00 25.20 -18.55
C GLY A 94 15.60 25.71 -18.88
N ARG A 95 15.04 26.50 -17.96
CA ARG A 95 13.66 26.99 -18.04
C ARG A 95 13.62 28.46 -17.65
N ILE A 96 12.72 29.20 -18.27
CA ILE A 96 12.29 30.53 -17.85
C ILE A 96 10.81 30.43 -17.48
N TYR A 97 10.51 30.60 -16.20
CA TYR A 97 9.17 30.62 -15.66
C TYR A 97 8.55 31.99 -15.82
N ILE A 98 7.32 32.03 -16.29
CA ILE A 98 6.49 33.24 -16.34
C ILE A 98 5.51 33.16 -15.18
N LEU A 99 5.62 34.10 -14.25
CA LEU A 99 4.86 34.14 -13.01
C LEU A 99 3.96 35.39 -12.99
N ASP A 100 2.84 35.28 -12.29
CA ASP A 100 2.10 36.45 -11.83
C ASP A 100 2.95 37.21 -10.80
N ALA A 101 3.19 38.51 -11.03
CA ALA A 101 4.12 39.27 -10.20
C ALA A 101 3.63 39.45 -8.75
N SER A 102 2.30 39.41 -8.54
CA SER A 102 1.70 39.65 -7.22
C SER A 102 1.64 38.39 -6.36
N SER A 103 1.26 37.26 -6.96
CA SER A 103 1.01 35.98 -6.27
C SER A 103 2.14 34.97 -6.43
N LEU A 104 3.08 35.22 -7.34
CA LEU A 104 4.14 34.28 -7.75
C LEU A 104 3.62 32.94 -8.32
N LYS A 105 2.32 32.88 -8.66
CA LYS A 105 1.73 31.71 -9.31
C LYS A 105 2.30 31.54 -10.71
N GLY A 106 2.68 30.31 -11.06
CA GLY A 106 3.11 29.96 -12.42
C GLY A 106 2.01 30.17 -13.45
N LEU A 107 2.29 30.98 -14.48
CA LEU A 107 1.40 31.24 -15.60
C LEU A 107 1.83 30.44 -16.84
N ASP A 108 3.13 30.36 -17.11
CA ASP A 108 3.68 29.64 -18.26
C ASP A 108 5.17 29.30 -18.07
N THR A 109 5.76 28.57 -19.01
CA THR A 109 7.19 28.22 -18.99
C THR A 109 7.77 28.14 -20.40
N ILE A 110 8.95 28.73 -20.58
CA ILE A 110 9.80 28.59 -21.77
C ILE A 110 10.88 27.57 -21.44
N TYR A 111 11.02 26.55 -22.27
CA TYR A 111 12.02 25.48 -22.19
C TYR A 111 13.18 25.81 -23.10
N ILE A 112 14.41 25.68 -22.59
CA ILE A 112 15.64 25.95 -23.33
C ILE A 112 16.52 24.70 -23.28
N THR A 113 16.83 24.14 -24.45
CA THR A 113 17.77 23.04 -24.63
C THR A 113 19.02 23.57 -25.31
N GLN A 114 20.14 23.56 -24.62
CA GLN A 114 21.43 23.96 -25.18
C GLN A 114 22.26 22.73 -25.55
N LYS A 115 22.65 22.62 -26.82
CA LYS A 115 23.46 21.52 -27.36
C LYS A 115 24.81 21.38 -26.65
N SER A 116 25.37 20.17 -26.69
CA SER A 116 26.77 19.90 -26.31
C SER A 116 27.74 20.59 -27.28
N VAL A 117 29.03 20.62 -26.93
CA VAL A 117 30.10 21.08 -27.84
C VAL A 117 30.18 20.27 -29.14
N SER A 118 29.69 19.02 -29.14
CA SER A 118 29.57 18.17 -30.34
C SER A 118 28.34 18.47 -31.20
N GLY A 119 27.45 19.36 -30.76
CA GLY A 119 26.21 19.71 -31.45
C GLY A 119 25.06 18.73 -31.20
N GLU A 120 25.26 17.74 -30.33
CA GLU A 120 24.26 16.74 -29.96
C GLU A 120 23.31 17.29 -28.89
N ILE A 121 22.05 16.87 -28.98
CA ILE A 121 21.05 17.02 -27.91
C ILE A 121 20.94 15.65 -27.25
N ASN A 122 21.30 15.57 -25.97
CA ASN A 122 20.85 14.44 -25.15
C ASN A 122 19.34 14.63 -24.97
N ASP A 123 18.55 13.89 -25.75
CA ASP A 123 17.10 14.08 -25.89
C ASP A 123 16.29 14.03 -24.58
N ASN A 124 16.87 13.67 -23.43
CA ASN A 124 16.07 13.27 -22.27
C ASN A 124 16.46 13.85 -20.89
N GLU A 125 17.27 14.91 -20.78
CA GLU A 125 17.49 15.50 -19.44
C GLU A 125 16.32 16.42 -19.06
N VAL A 126 15.21 15.83 -18.63
CA VAL A 126 14.13 16.59 -17.98
C VAL A 126 14.71 17.16 -16.69
N VAL A 127 14.81 18.48 -16.57
CA VAL A 127 15.34 19.15 -15.37
C VAL A 127 14.19 19.77 -14.61
N PHE A 128 13.81 19.22 -13.46
CA PHE A 128 12.86 19.84 -12.54
C PHE A 128 13.55 20.62 -11.43
N ILE A 129 13.00 21.76 -11.05
CA ILE A 129 13.31 22.41 -9.79
C ILE A 129 12.39 21.90 -8.68
N GLU A 130 12.78 22.11 -7.43
CA GLU A 130 12.07 21.60 -6.26
C GLU A 130 10.57 21.98 -6.23
N THR A 131 10.22 23.20 -6.65
CA THR A 131 8.83 23.67 -6.67
C THR A 131 7.95 22.98 -7.71
N GLU A 132 8.54 22.37 -8.75
CA GLU A 132 7.80 21.63 -9.78
C GLU A 132 7.57 20.17 -9.40
N VAL A 133 8.35 19.66 -8.44
CA VAL A 133 8.24 18.30 -7.88
C VAL A 133 8.33 18.32 -6.34
N PRO A 134 7.39 19.01 -5.67
CA PRO A 134 7.49 19.29 -4.23
C PRO A 134 7.22 18.07 -3.35
N VAL A 135 6.52 17.05 -3.85
CA VAL A 135 6.18 15.86 -3.07
C VAL A 135 7.38 14.92 -3.08
N SER A 136 7.89 14.60 -1.89
CA SER A 136 9.04 13.71 -1.69
C SER A 136 8.57 12.33 -1.23
N ILE A 137 8.78 11.32 -2.06
CA ILE A 137 8.42 9.93 -1.80
C ILE A 137 9.70 9.17 -1.44
N PRO A 138 9.87 8.74 -0.19
CA PRO A 138 11.06 8.01 0.22
C PRO A 138 11.22 6.72 -0.58
N PHE A 139 12.45 6.42 -1.00
CA PHE A 139 12.77 5.10 -1.56
C PHE A 139 12.40 4.00 -0.56
N ALA A 140 12.77 4.22 0.71
CA ALA A 140 12.42 3.35 1.82
C ALA A 140 10.89 3.31 2.00
N GLY A 141 10.35 2.12 2.27
CA GLY A 141 8.90 1.91 2.39
C GLY A 141 8.15 1.75 1.07
N ASN A 142 8.64 2.33 -0.03
CA ASN A 142 7.90 2.37 -1.31
C ASN A 142 8.55 1.55 -2.43
N SER A 143 9.78 1.07 -2.24
CA SER A 143 10.55 0.36 -3.28
C SER A 143 10.72 -1.13 -2.97
N TYR A 144 10.64 -1.95 -4.02
CA TYR A 144 10.68 -3.42 -3.95
C TYR A 144 11.52 -3.96 -5.09
N ILE A 145 12.23 -5.08 -4.87
CA ILE A 145 12.83 -5.80 -6.00
C ILE A 145 11.73 -6.57 -6.70
N SER A 146 11.42 -6.20 -7.95
CA SER A 146 10.45 -6.92 -8.79
C SER A 146 11.12 -8.01 -9.62
N TYR A 147 12.42 -7.89 -9.89
CA TYR A 147 13.22 -8.94 -10.51
C TYR A 147 14.70 -8.87 -10.09
N PRO A 148 15.35 -10.02 -9.83
CA PRO A 148 14.74 -11.33 -9.60
C PRO A 148 13.99 -11.36 -8.26
N LYS A 149 12.89 -12.12 -8.20
CA LYS A 149 11.95 -12.13 -7.05
C LYS A 149 12.60 -12.44 -5.69
N ASN A 150 13.71 -13.17 -5.68
CA ASN A 150 14.39 -13.65 -4.46
C ASN A 150 15.59 -12.80 -4.04
N SER A 151 15.79 -11.63 -4.64
CA SER A 151 16.86 -10.73 -4.23
C SER A 151 16.61 -10.16 -2.83
N ASN A 152 17.67 -10.10 -2.03
CA ASN A 152 17.70 -9.49 -0.69
C ASN A 152 18.38 -8.12 -0.69
N LEU A 153 18.52 -7.48 -1.87
CA LEU A 153 19.24 -6.20 -1.98
C LEU A 153 18.55 -5.07 -1.20
N ILE A 154 17.23 -5.13 -0.99
CA ILE A 154 16.51 -4.19 -0.12
C ILE A 154 16.17 -4.90 1.18
N ASP A 155 16.60 -4.33 2.31
CA ASP A 155 16.28 -4.85 3.64
C ASP A 155 14.79 -4.65 3.97
N ASN A 156 14.17 -5.66 4.56
CA ASN A 156 12.72 -5.68 4.81
C ASN A 156 12.28 -4.69 5.88
N TYR A 157 13.14 -4.41 6.87
CA TYR A 157 12.80 -3.59 8.03
C TYR A 157 13.10 -2.12 7.80
N THR A 158 14.19 -1.80 7.13
CA THR A 158 14.61 -0.43 6.85
C THR A 158 14.12 0.07 5.49
N GLY A 159 13.83 -0.83 4.55
CA GLY A 159 13.47 -0.47 3.17
C GLY A 159 14.64 0.11 2.36
N LYS A 160 15.86 0.04 2.88
CA LYS A 160 17.07 0.59 2.25
C LYS A 160 17.84 -0.50 1.52
N LEU A 161 18.69 -0.09 0.57
CA LEU A 161 19.66 -0.99 -0.04
C LEU A 161 20.66 -1.48 1.02
N VAL A 162 20.92 -2.78 1.09
CA VAL A 162 21.90 -3.38 2.02
C VAL A 162 23.35 -3.20 1.56
N SER A 163 23.53 -2.89 0.28
CA SER A 163 24.82 -2.63 -0.36
C SER A 163 24.60 -1.75 -1.59
N GLY A 164 25.69 -1.26 -2.20
CA GLY A 164 25.58 -0.48 -3.44
C GLY A 164 24.90 -1.27 -4.56
N TRP A 165 24.02 -0.62 -5.33
CA TRP A 165 23.37 -1.25 -6.46
C TRP A 165 24.37 -1.44 -7.61
N VAL A 166 24.78 -2.69 -7.86
CA VAL A 166 25.81 -3.02 -8.85
C VAL A 166 25.33 -3.87 -10.02
N ASP A 167 24.25 -4.60 -9.85
CA ASP A 167 23.75 -5.57 -10.82
C ASP A 167 22.71 -4.95 -11.75
N LYS A 168 22.96 -5.02 -13.07
CA LYS A 168 22.08 -4.47 -14.11
C LYS A 168 20.82 -5.32 -14.33
N ASP A 169 20.85 -6.58 -13.89
CA ASP A 169 19.72 -7.49 -14.05
C ASP A 169 18.68 -7.26 -12.95
N ILE A 170 19.00 -6.49 -11.91
CA ILE A 170 18.05 -6.09 -10.87
C ILE A 170 17.11 -5.00 -11.40
N ILE A 171 15.81 -5.26 -11.26
CA ILE A 171 14.74 -4.28 -11.46
C ILE A 171 14.13 -3.97 -10.10
N ILE A 172 14.16 -2.68 -9.75
CA ILE A 172 13.54 -2.14 -8.55
C ILE A 172 12.28 -1.40 -8.98
N SER A 173 11.15 -1.68 -8.34
CA SER A 173 9.88 -0.99 -8.60
C SER A 173 9.50 -0.14 -7.40
N THR A 174 9.26 1.14 -7.63
CA THR A 174 8.72 2.07 -6.63
C THR A 174 7.27 2.37 -6.94
N TYR A 175 6.44 2.38 -5.90
CA TYR A 175 4.99 2.59 -6.00
C TYR A 175 4.55 3.78 -5.16
N PHE A 176 3.66 4.59 -5.72
CA PHE A 176 2.97 5.67 -5.02
C PHE A 176 1.64 5.94 -5.70
N ARG A 177 0.66 6.44 -4.94
CA ARG A 177 -0.65 6.82 -5.48
C ARG A 177 -0.76 8.33 -5.60
N VAL A 178 -1.22 8.81 -6.76
CA VAL A 178 -1.57 10.21 -6.96
C VAL A 178 -3.07 10.44 -6.75
N GLY A 179 -3.40 11.54 -6.08
CA GLY A 179 -4.77 11.82 -5.64
C GLY A 179 -5.69 12.44 -6.70
N ALA A 180 -5.16 12.91 -7.83
CA ALA A 180 -5.92 13.62 -8.85
C ALA A 180 -5.55 13.20 -10.29
N SER A 181 -6.44 13.49 -11.23
CA SER A 181 -6.12 13.54 -12.66
C SER A 181 -5.35 14.81 -13.01
N GLY A 182 -4.62 14.82 -14.12
CA GLY A 182 -3.90 15.99 -14.61
C GLY A 182 -2.47 15.67 -15.05
N LYS A 183 -1.67 16.71 -15.26
CA LYS A 183 -0.22 16.55 -15.48
C LYS A 183 0.46 16.02 -14.21
N LEU A 184 1.43 15.14 -14.38
CA LEU A 184 2.24 14.55 -13.33
C LEU A 184 3.72 14.64 -13.74
N ASN A 185 4.48 15.53 -13.10
CA ASN A 185 5.93 15.52 -13.22
C ASN A 185 6.51 14.42 -12.33
N ILE A 186 7.47 13.65 -12.85
CA ILE A 186 8.15 12.58 -12.11
C ILE A 186 9.66 12.77 -12.24
N GLY A 187 10.34 12.82 -11.10
CA GLY A 187 11.79 12.82 -10.99
C GLY A 187 12.26 12.03 -9.77
N PHE A 188 13.54 12.13 -9.44
CA PHE A 188 14.14 11.51 -8.27
C PHE A 188 15.32 12.32 -7.74
N LEU A 189 15.62 12.14 -6.46
CA LEU A 189 16.82 12.67 -5.80
C LEU A 189 17.87 11.57 -5.77
N GLY A 190 19.02 11.81 -6.41
CA GLY A 190 20.08 10.81 -6.48
C GLY A 190 21.48 11.39 -6.68
N SER A 191 22.48 10.52 -6.57
CA SER A 191 23.91 10.84 -6.78
C SER A 191 24.66 9.59 -7.24
N ASN A 192 25.88 9.78 -7.77
CA ASN A 192 26.81 8.69 -8.01
C ASN A 192 28.25 9.15 -7.73
N ASN A 193 28.74 8.82 -6.52
CA ASN A 193 30.07 9.22 -6.06
C ASN A 193 31.22 8.50 -6.80
N THR A 194 30.94 7.37 -7.45
CA THR A 194 31.99 6.50 -8.02
C THR A 194 32.17 6.65 -9.53
N GLY A 195 31.36 7.50 -10.18
CA GLY A 195 31.44 7.71 -11.62
C GLY A 195 30.13 8.19 -12.21
N THR A 196 29.87 7.77 -13.44
CA THR A 196 28.63 8.05 -14.17
C THR A 196 27.92 6.73 -14.47
N SER A 197 26.60 6.73 -14.34
CA SER A 197 25.74 5.59 -14.68
C SER A 197 24.58 6.04 -15.56
N LYS A 198 24.06 5.12 -16.36
CA LYS A 198 22.82 5.27 -17.11
C LYS A 198 21.79 4.32 -16.52
N ILE A 199 20.66 4.86 -16.07
CA ILE A 199 19.57 4.11 -15.44
C ILE A 199 18.33 4.27 -16.33
N ARG A 200 17.67 3.16 -16.64
CA ARG A 200 16.39 3.14 -17.33
C ARG A 200 15.25 3.16 -16.32
N PHE A 201 14.33 4.07 -16.48
CA PHE A 201 13.06 4.14 -15.77
C PHE A 201 11.94 3.70 -16.71
N THR A 202 11.07 2.78 -16.30
CA THR A 202 9.88 2.39 -17.08
C THR A 202 8.61 2.74 -16.33
N ILE A 203 7.73 3.52 -16.96
CA ILE A 203 6.48 4.03 -16.38
C ILE A 203 5.38 3.91 -17.43
N GLU A 204 4.27 3.24 -17.10
CA GLU A 204 3.13 3.01 -18.01
C GLU A 204 3.54 2.37 -19.37
N GLY A 205 4.62 1.57 -19.38
CA GLY A 205 5.14 0.88 -20.57
C GLY A 205 6.19 1.67 -21.35
N GLU A 206 6.35 2.96 -21.07
CA GLU A 206 7.34 3.84 -21.71
C GLU A 206 8.65 3.86 -20.93
N SER A 207 9.77 3.90 -21.65
CA SER A 207 11.13 3.87 -21.07
C SER A 207 11.85 5.22 -21.21
N TYR A 208 12.49 5.63 -20.12
CA TYR A 208 13.24 6.89 -20.00
C TYR A 208 14.64 6.59 -19.46
N ASP A 209 15.68 6.94 -20.20
CA ASP A 209 17.05 6.72 -19.76
C ASP A 209 17.64 8.01 -19.17
N VAL A 210 18.08 7.94 -17.92
CA VAL A 210 18.66 9.08 -17.19
C VAL A 210 20.12 8.80 -16.81
N THR A 211 20.98 9.77 -17.07
CA THR A 211 22.40 9.73 -16.68
C THR A 211 22.58 10.32 -15.29
N VAL A 212 23.13 9.54 -14.35
CA VAL A 212 23.39 9.94 -12.96
C VAL A 212 24.89 10.05 -12.73
N SER A 213 25.34 11.16 -12.14
CA SER A 213 26.76 11.41 -11.89
C SER A 213 26.98 12.33 -10.70
N GLY A 214 28.21 12.31 -10.16
CA GLY A 214 28.68 13.25 -9.16
C GLY A 214 28.30 12.88 -7.72
N PRO A 215 29.09 13.34 -6.73
CA PRO A 215 28.90 12.96 -5.32
C PRO A 215 27.70 13.64 -4.66
N THR A 216 27.30 14.81 -5.16
CA THR A 216 26.24 15.62 -4.56
C THR A 216 24.88 15.17 -5.05
N SER A 217 23.97 14.91 -4.12
CA SER A 217 22.60 14.56 -4.45
C SER A 217 21.87 15.75 -5.10
N LYS A 218 21.19 15.50 -6.22
CA LYS A 218 20.37 16.49 -6.93
C LYS A 218 19.13 15.86 -7.52
N ILE A 219 18.18 16.70 -7.91
CA ILE A 219 16.97 16.27 -8.61
C ILE A 219 17.32 15.97 -10.08
N TYR A 220 16.93 14.78 -10.52
CA TYR A 220 16.89 14.36 -11.92
C TYR A 220 15.43 14.20 -12.32
N GLY A 221 15.00 14.82 -13.41
CA GLY A 221 13.68 14.53 -13.97
C GLY A 221 13.71 13.26 -14.81
N ILE A 222 12.58 12.56 -14.83
CA ILE A 222 12.34 11.38 -15.64
C ILE A 222 11.39 11.74 -16.79
N THR A 223 10.20 12.24 -16.46
CA THR A 223 9.15 12.51 -17.46
C THR A 223 8.03 13.40 -16.89
N THR A 224 7.13 13.85 -17.77
CA THR A 224 5.81 14.41 -17.43
C THR A 224 4.73 13.56 -18.08
N LEU A 225 3.80 13.04 -17.28
CA LEU A 225 2.68 12.20 -17.74
C LEU A 225 1.35 12.95 -17.66
N GLN A 226 0.38 12.54 -18.47
CA GLN A 226 -1.01 12.99 -18.37
C GLN A 226 -1.86 11.88 -17.73
N ARG A 227 -2.31 12.10 -16.49
CA ARG A 227 -3.20 11.19 -15.76
C ARG A 227 -4.66 11.52 -16.07
N SER A 228 -5.43 10.51 -16.45
CA SER A 228 -6.89 10.63 -16.65
C SER A 228 -7.67 10.50 -15.34
N ALA A 229 -7.10 9.86 -14.32
CA ALA A 229 -7.71 9.61 -13.03
C ALA A 229 -6.66 9.48 -11.89
N PRO A 230 -7.08 9.64 -10.62
CA PRO A 230 -6.29 9.22 -9.46
C PRO A 230 -5.92 7.74 -9.55
N GLY A 231 -4.76 7.37 -9.01
CA GLY A 231 -4.34 5.97 -9.00
C GLY A 231 -2.86 5.78 -8.73
N TYR A 232 -2.46 4.52 -8.61
CA TYR A 232 -1.08 4.12 -8.41
C TYR A 232 -0.26 4.33 -9.67
N VAL A 233 0.98 4.71 -9.44
CA VAL A 233 2.05 4.82 -10.42
C VAL A 233 3.14 3.86 -9.99
N LYS A 234 3.55 3.00 -10.93
CA LYS A 234 4.69 2.10 -10.78
C LYS A 234 5.84 2.67 -11.60
N VAL A 235 6.97 2.89 -10.95
CA VAL A 235 8.22 3.31 -11.59
C VAL A 235 9.22 2.17 -11.46
N ASP A 236 9.45 1.44 -12.54
CA ASP A 236 10.52 0.44 -12.60
C ASP A 236 11.84 1.14 -12.89
N MET A 237 12.93 0.75 -12.23
CA MET A 237 14.28 1.24 -12.52
C MET A 237 15.28 0.09 -12.68
N GLN A 238 16.12 0.22 -13.70
CA GLN A 238 17.12 -0.79 -14.09
C GLN A 238 18.43 -0.11 -14.51
N GLY A 239 19.57 -0.62 -14.04
CA GLY A 239 20.87 -0.15 -14.49
C GLY A 239 21.16 -0.59 -15.93
N LEU A 240 21.70 0.29 -16.78
CA LEU A 240 22.11 -0.05 -18.14
C LEU A 240 23.62 -0.14 -18.29
N SER A 241 24.31 0.93 -17.88
CA SER A 241 25.77 1.04 -17.96
C SER A 241 26.30 1.88 -16.81
N LYS A 242 27.54 1.64 -16.37
CA LYS A 242 28.23 2.43 -15.34
C LYS A 242 29.73 2.44 -15.62
N SER A 243 30.37 3.58 -15.37
CA SER A 243 31.84 3.71 -15.37
C SER A 243 32.44 3.49 -13.98
N GLY A 244 31.63 3.69 -12.93
CA GLY A 244 31.99 3.49 -11.53
C GLY A 244 31.61 2.11 -10.98
N ASN A 245 31.64 2.01 -9.66
CA ASN A 245 31.36 0.76 -8.95
C ASN A 245 29.85 0.48 -8.86
N THR A 246 29.01 1.51 -8.74
CA THR A 246 27.56 1.40 -8.55
C THR A 246 26.77 2.13 -9.65
N PHE A 247 25.48 1.81 -9.77
CA PHE A 247 24.54 2.58 -10.59
C PHE A 247 24.14 3.91 -9.93
N GLY A 248 24.61 4.19 -8.71
CA GLY A 248 24.27 5.39 -7.94
C GLY A 248 23.30 5.08 -6.79
N ASP A 249 23.07 6.12 -5.99
CA ASP A 249 22.15 6.10 -4.86
C ASP A 249 20.92 6.93 -5.21
N ILE A 250 19.73 6.36 -5.01
CA ILE A 250 18.44 7.04 -5.16
C ILE A 250 17.78 7.04 -3.79
N SER A 251 17.57 8.22 -3.21
CA SER A 251 16.99 8.35 -1.87
C SER A 251 15.49 8.58 -1.90
N HIS A 252 15.01 9.32 -2.91
CA HIS A 252 13.61 9.73 -3.03
C HIS A 252 13.17 9.79 -4.48
N PHE A 253 11.90 9.49 -4.73
CA PHE A 253 11.20 9.96 -5.91
C PHE A 253 10.54 11.31 -5.62
N ARG A 254 10.42 12.14 -6.65
CA ARG A 254 9.87 13.50 -6.56
C ARG A 254 8.73 13.63 -7.56
N ILE A 255 7.57 14.08 -7.09
CA ILE A 255 6.41 14.30 -7.96
C ILE A 255 5.79 15.67 -7.75
N GLY A 256 5.08 16.16 -8.76
CA GLY A 256 4.37 17.44 -8.70
C GLY A 256 3.31 17.58 -9.79
N GLU A 257 2.93 18.82 -10.07
CA GLU A 257 1.84 19.21 -10.96
C GLU A 257 0.43 18.83 -10.46
N SER A 258 -0.57 19.16 -11.27
CA SER A 258 -2.00 18.98 -10.97
C SER A 258 -2.40 17.58 -10.47
N ALA A 259 -1.82 16.49 -10.98
CA ALA A 259 -2.15 15.14 -10.54
C ALA A 259 -1.69 14.86 -9.09
N ALA A 260 -0.59 15.47 -8.66
CA ALA A 260 -0.03 15.33 -7.31
C ALA A 260 -0.54 16.42 -6.33
N SER A 261 -1.47 17.28 -6.75
CA SER A 261 -1.97 18.42 -5.96
C SER A 261 -3.00 18.05 -4.88
N SER A 262 -3.42 16.79 -4.84
CA SER A 262 -4.36 16.26 -3.85
C SER A 262 -3.67 15.28 -2.89
N THR A 263 -4.43 14.59 -2.05
CA THR A 263 -3.91 13.57 -1.14
C THR A 263 -3.29 12.42 -1.93
N ASN A 264 -1.98 12.33 -1.87
CA ASN A 264 -1.20 11.22 -2.40
C ASN A 264 -1.00 10.17 -1.30
N ASN A 265 -0.91 8.89 -1.67
CA ASN A 265 -0.75 7.80 -0.72
C ASN A 265 0.57 7.08 -0.99
N PHE A 266 1.45 7.09 0.01
CA PHE A 266 2.74 6.41 0.02
C PHE A 266 3.25 6.33 1.46
N VAL A 267 4.26 5.51 1.69
CA VAL A 267 4.95 5.43 2.98
C VAL A 267 5.83 6.65 3.18
N THR A 268 5.56 7.46 4.21
CA THR A 268 6.36 8.66 4.51
C THR A 268 7.50 8.37 5.49
N GLU A 269 8.55 9.19 5.47
CA GLU A 269 9.64 9.12 6.45
C GLU A 269 9.14 9.35 7.88
N GLU A 270 8.24 10.32 8.06
CA GLU A 270 7.61 10.61 9.35
C GLU A 270 6.93 9.37 9.93
N LYS A 271 6.11 8.68 9.13
CA LYS A 271 5.39 7.48 9.56
C LYS A 271 6.33 6.32 9.84
N MET A 272 7.40 6.16 9.08
CA MET A 272 8.43 5.13 9.37
C MET A 272 9.22 5.43 10.65
N ALA A 273 9.37 6.71 11.04
CA ALA A 273 10.11 7.09 12.23
C ALA A 273 9.32 6.92 13.54
N GLU A 274 7.99 6.75 13.47
CA GLU A 274 7.13 6.52 14.64
C GLU A 274 7.43 5.19 15.37
N ASP A 275 7.83 4.15 14.65
CA ASP A 275 8.21 2.84 15.20
C ASP A 275 9.20 2.11 14.28
N ALA A 276 10.20 1.42 14.84
CA ALA A 276 11.22 0.70 14.06
C ALA A 276 10.65 -0.39 13.13
N MET A 277 9.45 -0.90 13.42
CA MET A 277 8.76 -1.91 12.65
C MET A 277 7.82 -1.33 11.58
N ASN A 278 7.58 -0.01 11.58
CA ASN A 278 6.60 0.60 10.69
C ASN A 278 6.94 0.41 9.21
N CYS A 279 8.21 0.57 8.83
CA CYS A 279 8.61 0.31 7.44
C CYS A 279 8.36 -1.15 7.04
N TYR A 280 8.60 -2.12 7.93
CA TYR A 280 8.27 -3.52 7.70
C TYR A 280 6.75 -3.71 7.48
N PHE A 281 5.90 -3.19 8.37
CA PHE A 281 4.45 -3.36 8.27
C PHE A 281 3.83 -2.62 7.08
N PHE A 282 4.24 -1.38 6.81
CA PHE A 282 3.75 -0.63 5.67
C PHE A 282 4.15 -1.28 4.34
N ARG A 283 5.33 -1.92 4.29
CA ARG A 283 5.75 -2.72 3.13
C ARG A 283 5.05 -4.06 3.03
N ARG A 284 4.59 -4.67 4.13
CA ARG A 284 3.68 -5.84 4.07
C ARG A 284 2.35 -5.47 3.40
N GLY A 285 1.91 -4.22 3.55
CA GLY A 285 0.64 -3.75 3.01
C GLY A 285 -0.49 -3.82 4.02
N ALA A 286 -1.66 -3.35 3.63
CA ALA A 286 -2.82 -3.28 4.50
C ALA A 286 -3.66 -4.57 4.43
N SER A 287 -3.80 -5.23 5.56
CA SER A 287 -4.72 -6.37 5.72
C SER A 287 -6.17 -5.88 5.70
N THR A 288 -7.05 -6.67 5.11
CA THR A 288 -8.48 -6.35 4.97
C THR A 288 -9.35 -7.37 5.68
N HIS A 289 -10.52 -6.96 6.15
CA HIS A 289 -11.37 -7.76 7.03
C HIS A 289 -12.85 -7.60 6.69
N PHE A 290 -13.61 -8.64 6.97
CA PHE A 290 -15.07 -8.58 7.10
C PHE A 290 -15.48 -8.93 8.52
N PHE A 291 -16.23 -8.05 9.17
CA PHE A 291 -16.88 -8.33 10.46
C PHE A 291 -18.35 -8.65 10.20
N TYR A 292 -18.76 -9.86 10.54
CA TYR A 292 -20.11 -10.37 10.27
C TYR A 292 -21.10 -9.91 11.35
N THR A 293 -22.29 -9.48 10.93
CA THR A 293 -23.35 -9.01 11.85
C THR A 293 -24.02 -10.22 12.51
N LEU A 294 -23.63 -10.51 13.75
CA LEU A 294 -24.19 -11.62 14.54
C LEU A 294 -25.56 -11.29 15.14
N PRO A 295 -26.44 -12.29 15.37
CA PRO A 295 -27.66 -12.10 16.13
C PRO A 295 -27.37 -11.77 17.60
N THR A 296 -28.37 -11.24 18.32
CA THR A 296 -28.24 -10.90 19.74
C THR A 296 -28.26 -12.11 20.67
N SER A 297 -28.77 -13.25 20.20
CA SER A 297 -28.79 -14.52 20.93
C SER A 297 -27.41 -15.16 21.02
N ASP A 298 -27.18 -15.98 22.04
CA ASP A 298 -25.93 -16.71 22.19
C ASP A 298 -25.69 -17.67 21.02
N VAL A 299 -24.54 -17.50 20.36
CA VAL A 299 -24.07 -18.29 19.24
C VAL A 299 -23.10 -19.35 19.74
N GLU A 300 -23.33 -20.62 19.43
CA GLU A 300 -22.41 -21.71 19.74
C GLU A 300 -21.45 -21.98 18.57
N TYR A 301 -21.91 -21.93 17.32
CA TYR A 301 -21.04 -22.22 16.16
C TYR A 301 -21.10 -21.13 15.10
N PHE A 302 -19.96 -20.88 14.46
CA PHE A 302 -19.86 -20.12 13.20
C PHE A 302 -19.34 -21.02 12.08
N TYR A 303 -20.07 -21.04 10.97
CA TYR A 303 -19.76 -21.76 9.74
C TYR A 303 -19.46 -20.75 8.62
N ASN A 304 -18.40 -21.04 7.85
CA ASN A 304 -18.00 -20.23 6.69
C ASN A 304 -17.38 -21.13 5.61
N GLU A 305 -17.50 -20.71 4.36
CA GLU A 305 -16.86 -21.36 3.21
C GLU A 305 -15.85 -20.42 2.57
N ILE A 306 -14.74 -20.96 2.05
CA ILE A 306 -13.68 -20.19 1.39
C ILE A 306 -13.43 -20.73 -0.01
N LEU A 307 -13.19 -19.82 -0.96
CA LEU A 307 -12.68 -20.12 -2.29
C LEU A 307 -11.51 -19.17 -2.61
N VAL A 308 -10.36 -19.76 -2.90
CA VAL A 308 -9.16 -19.06 -3.41
C VAL A 308 -8.92 -19.56 -4.83
N THR A 309 -8.87 -18.68 -5.83
CA THR A 309 -8.59 -19.08 -7.23
C THR A 309 -7.08 -19.27 -7.45
N GLU A 310 -6.71 -19.97 -8.53
CA GLU A 310 -5.31 -20.27 -8.86
C GLU A 310 -4.44 -19.00 -8.92
N GLU A 311 -4.91 -17.96 -9.59
CA GLU A 311 -4.21 -16.66 -9.71
C GLU A 311 -4.02 -15.95 -8.36
N ASN A 312 -4.85 -16.27 -7.37
CA ASN A 312 -4.84 -15.64 -6.06
C ASN A 312 -4.16 -16.48 -4.98
N ALA A 313 -3.73 -17.71 -5.31
CA ALA A 313 -2.96 -18.59 -4.44
C ALA A 313 -1.49 -18.15 -4.37
N VAL A 314 -1.26 -17.02 -3.70
CA VAL A 314 0.04 -16.33 -3.62
C VAL A 314 0.77 -16.73 -2.33
N ASN A 315 2.08 -16.95 -2.41
CA ASN A 315 2.90 -17.21 -1.22
C ASN A 315 2.85 -16.06 -0.21
N ALA A 316 3.07 -16.43 1.06
CA ALA A 316 3.03 -15.54 2.20
C ALA A 316 1.64 -14.94 2.48
N THR A 317 0.59 -15.73 2.30
CA THR A 317 -0.79 -15.27 2.46
C THR A 317 -1.51 -16.06 3.53
N TYR A 318 -2.26 -15.34 4.36
CA TYR A 318 -3.24 -15.91 5.25
C TYR A 318 -4.66 -15.53 4.79
N TYR A 319 -5.43 -16.55 4.40
CA TYR A 319 -6.85 -16.45 4.09
C TYR A 319 -7.64 -16.93 5.32
N MET A 320 -7.92 -16.02 6.24
CA MET A 320 -8.55 -16.35 7.51
C MET A 320 -10.07 -16.45 7.35
N MET A 321 -10.63 -17.59 7.72
CA MET A 321 -12.03 -17.93 7.49
C MET A 321 -12.93 -17.62 8.68
N ASN A 322 -12.60 -18.11 9.87
CA ASN A 322 -13.46 -18.08 11.05
C ASN A 322 -12.72 -17.45 12.23
N GLY A 323 -12.80 -16.12 12.29
CA GLY A 323 -12.30 -15.33 13.40
C GLY A 323 -13.32 -15.26 14.53
N PHE A 324 -12.81 -15.12 15.74
CA PHE A 324 -13.58 -14.88 16.95
C PHE A 324 -12.80 -13.94 17.86
N SER A 325 -13.45 -13.35 18.85
CA SER A 325 -12.85 -12.32 19.72
C SER A 325 -11.57 -12.74 20.46
N GLN A 326 -11.24 -14.03 20.50
CA GLN A 326 -10.05 -14.59 21.16
C GLN A 326 -9.19 -15.44 20.23
N GLY A 327 -9.36 -15.36 18.90
CA GLY A 327 -8.54 -16.16 18.00
C GLY A 327 -9.03 -16.17 16.57
N TYR A 328 -8.50 -17.13 15.82
CA TYR A 328 -8.75 -17.26 14.39
C TYR A 328 -8.58 -18.70 13.91
N MET A 329 -9.23 -19.00 12.79
CA MET A 329 -9.02 -20.22 12.01
C MET A 329 -9.04 -19.89 10.52
N GLY A 330 -8.14 -20.47 9.74
CA GLY A 330 -8.19 -20.39 8.28
C GLY A 330 -7.12 -21.20 7.58
N ILE A 331 -6.83 -20.84 6.34
CA ILE A 331 -5.84 -21.53 5.50
C ILE A 331 -4.72 -20.57 5.09
N GLN A 332 -3.49 -21.08 5.06
CA GLN A 332 -2.30 -20.33 4.66
C GLN A 332 -1.62 -20.98 3.45
N GLN A 333 -1.00 -20.15 2.62
CA GLN A 333 0.09 -20.55 1.73
C GLN A 333 1.36 -19.85 2.22
N VAL A 334 2.27 -20.62 2.80
CA VAL A 334 3.48 -20.06 3.43
C VAL A 334 4.52 -19.64 2.38
N THR A 335 5.60 -19.02 2.83
CA THR A 335 6.65 -18.49 1.93
C THR A 335 7.27 -19.58 1.04
N SER A 336 7.40 -20.80 1.55
CA SER A 336 7.88 -21.97 0.78
C SER A 336 6.87 -22.50 -0.24
N GLY A 337 5.61 -22.02 -0.22
CA GLY A 337 4.50 -22.55 -1.01
C GLY A 337 3.74 -23.70 -0.34
N GLU A 338 4.22 -24.20 0.80
CA GLU A 338 3.46 -25.17 1.59
C GLU A 338 2.13 -24.59 2.07
N ARG A 339 1.14 -25.47 2.21
CA ARG A 339 -0.23 -25.11 2.53
C ARG A 339 -0.66 -25.78 3.83
N LYS A 340 -1.32 -25.01 4.68
CA LYS A 340 -1.76 -25.48 6.00
C LYS A 340 -3.08 -24.86 6.43
N VAL A 341 -3.78 -25.59 7.29
CA VAL A 341 -4.92 -25.09 8.07
C VAL A 341 -4.38 -24.67 9.43
N LEU A 342 -4.65 -23.44 9.87
CA LEU A 342 -4.19 -22.88 11.15
C LEU A 342 -5.40 -22.59 12.04
N PHE A 343 -5.28 -22.87 13.32
CA PHE A 343 -6.24 -22.50 14.36
C PHE A 343 -5.50 -22.05 15.63
N SER A 344 -5.74 -20.82 16.06
CA SER A 344 -5.06 -20.20 17.20
C SER A 344 -6.05 -19.56 18.17
N VAL A 345 -5.71 -19.61 19.46
CA VAL A 345 -6.47 -18.99 20.55
C VAL A 345 -5.49 -18.21 21.43
N TRP A 346 -5.73 -16.90 21.58
CA TRP A 346 -4.93 -16.05 22.47
C TRP A 346 -5.18 -16.40 23.94
N SER A 347 -4.12 -16.33 24.73
CA SER A 347 -4.18 -16.32 26.19
C SER A 347 -4.96 -15.11 26.71
N PRO A 348 -5.59 -15.17 27.90
CA PRO A 348 -6.00 -13.96 28.62
C PRO A 348 -4.83 -13.11 29.13
N TYR A 349 -3.61 -13.66 29.18
CA TYR A 349 -2.41 -12.94 29.60
C TYR A 349 -1.84 -12.09 28.46
N GLN A 350 -1.56 -10.81 28.73
CA GLN A 350 -1.03 -9.87 27.75
C GLN A 350 0.50 -9.93 27.74
N THR A 351 1.05 -10.63 26.76
CA THR A 351 2.49 -10.71 26.49
C THR A 351 2.72 -11.07 25.03
N ASP A 352 3.89 -10.71 24.50
CA ASP A 352 4.38 -11.14 23.19
C ASP A 352 5.31 -12.36 23.28
N ASP A 353 5.71 -12.79 24.48
CA ASP A 353 6.45 -14.04 24.69
C ASP A 353 5.54 -15.10 25.36
N PRO A 354 5.19 -16.21 24.67
CA PRO A 354 4.36 -17.26 25.26
C PRO A 354 4.98 -17.90 26.51
N ASN A 355 6.31 -17.85 26.67
CA ASN A 355 6.99 -18.40 27.85
C ASN A 355 6.66 -17.61 29.13
N ASP A 356 6.30 -16.34 29.00
CA ASP A 356 5.93 -15.47 30.12
C ASP A 356 4.52 -15.76 30.65
N ILE A 357 3.71 -16.55 29.93
CA ILE A 357 2.34 -16.84 30.34
C ILE A 357 2.34 -17.76 31.58
N PRO A 358 1.74 -17.32 32.71
CA PRO A 358 1.55 -18.18 33.89
C PRO A 358 0.75 -19.44 33.55
N GLU A 359 1.10 -20.58 34.15
CA GLU A 359 0.51 -21.88 33.83
C GLU A 359 -1.02 -21.89 33.90
N GLU A 360 -1.60 -21.19 34.87
CA GLU A 360 -3.05 -21.05 35.06
C GLU A 360 -3.75 -20.22 33.99
N MET A 361 -3.00 -19.42 33.22
CA MET A 361 -3.50 -18.61 32.11
C MET A 361 -3.17 -19.20 30.74
N ARG A 362 -2.39 -20.29 30.66
CA ARG A 362 -2.08 -20.93 29.38
C ARG A 362 -3.32 -21.55 28.74
N VAL A 363 -3.39 -21.46 27.42
CA VAL A 363 -4.39 -22.16 26.63
C VAL A 363 -4.09 -23.67 26.69
N LYS A 364 -5.08 -24.46 27.10
CA LYS A 364 -4.90 -25.91 27.32
C LYS A 364 -5.49 -26.71 26.17
N LEU A 365 -4.73 -27.66 25.63
CA LEU A 365 -5.23 -28.62 24.65
C LEU A 365 -6.19 -29.62 25.31
N LEU A 366 -7.37 -29.81 24.71
CA LEU A 366 -8.38 -30.78 25.14
C LEU A 366 -8.54 -31.94 24.15
N ARG A 367 -8.53 -31.63 22.85
CA ARG A 367 -8.60 -32.63 21.77
C ARG A 367 -7.68 -32.20 20.64
N LYS A 368 -7.07 -33.16 19.96
CA LYS A 368 -6.18 -32.96 18.82
C LYS A 368 -6.59 -33.89 17.69
N GLY A 369 -6.74 -33.34 16.49
CA GLY A 369 -7.05 -34.13 15.31
C GLY A 369 -5.87 -34.95 14.80
N ALA A 370 -6.15 -35.95 13.96
CA ALA A 370 -5.12 -36.72 13.29
C ALA A 370 -4.21 -35.81 12.44
N ASN A 371 -2.89 -36.02 12.52
CA ASN A 371 -1.86 -35.26 11.80
C ASN A 371 -1.78 -33.75 12.12
N VAL A 372 -2.48 -33.29 13.17
CA VAL A 372 -2.41 -31.91 13.63
C VAL A 372 -1.19 -31.74 14.54
N THR A 373 -0.42 -30.68 14.30
CA THR A 373 0.67 -30.25 15.16
C THR A 373 0.18 -29.18 16.12
N ILE A 374 0.65 -29.21 17.36
CA ILE A 374 0.30 -28.24 18.42
C ILE A 374 1.54 -27.44 18.78
N GLY A 375 1.35 -26.15 19.06
CA GLY A 375 2.41 -25.29 19.56
C GLY A 375 1.85 -24.05 20.25
N GLU A 376 2.72 -23.08 20.46
CA GLU A 376 2.40 -21.76 21.03
C GLU A 376 2.80 -20.68 20.02
N PHE A 377 2.29 -19.46 20.21
CA PHE A 377 2.62 -18.31 19.39
C PHE A 377 2.79 -17.04 20.23
N GLY A 378 3.47 -16.04 19.66
CA GLY A 378 3.84 -14.77 20.28
C GLY A 378 4.05 -13.65 19.25
N ASN A 379 4.53 -12.49 19.69
CA ASN A 379 4.78 -11.25 18.93
C ASN A 379 3.54 -10.54 18.37
N GLU A 380 2.34 -11.04 18.66
CA GLU A 380 1.05 -10.47 18.27
C GLU A 380 0.03 -10.67 19.39
N GLY A 381 0.48 -10.50 20.63
CA GLY A 381 -0.04 -11.26 21.76
C GLY A 381 0.43 -12.72 21.70
N SER A 382 0.08 -13.51 22.72
CA SER A 382 0.56 -14.89 22.85
C SER A 382 -0.55 -15.88 23.19
N GLY A 383 -0.39 -17.13 22.81
CA GLY A 383 -1.39 -18.17 23.06
C GLY A 383 -1.05 -19.54 22.49
N GLY A 384 -2.06 -20.40 22.42
CA GLY A 384 -1.94 -21.75 21.85
C GLY A 384 -2.34 -21.76 20.37
N GLN A 385 -1.60 -22.50 19.57
CA GLN A 385 -1.91 -22.71 18.15
C GLN A 385 -1.87 -24.19 17.76
N SER A 386 -2.53 -24.49 16.67
CA SER A 386 -2.54 -25.80 16.04
C SER A 386 -2.54 -25.65 14.53
N TRP A 387 -1.85 -26.54 13.83
CA TRP A 387 -1.89 -26.56 12.37
C TRP A 387 -1.90 -27.96 11.79
N LEU A 388 -2.66 -28.12 10.71
CA LEU A 388 -2.64 -29.30 9.86
C LEU A 388 -1.92 -28.93 8.57
N ASN A 389 -0.81 -29.60 8.26
CA ASN A 389 -0.24 -29.53 6.93
C ASN A 389 -1.21 -30.22 5.96
N TYR A 390 -1.86 -29.41 5.14
CA TYR A 390 -2.91 -29.85 4.24
C TYR A 390 -2.77 -29.07 2.94
N SER A 391 -2.43 -29.80 1.89
CA SER A 391 -2.27 -29.27 0.53
C SER A 391 -3.62 -28.91 -0.09
N TRP A 392 -4.29 -27.90 0.45
CA TRP A 392 -5.52 -27.37 -0.14
C TRP A 392 -5.26 -26.92 -1.58
N GLU A 393 -6.26 -27.04 -2.44
CA GLU A 393 -6.15 -26.78 -3.88
C GLU A 393 -6.89 -25.49 -4.22
N PRO A 394 -6.32 -24.57 -5.03
CA PRO A 394 -7.05 -23.41 -5.50
C PRO A 394 -8.18 -23.86 -6.42
N GLY A 395 -9.26 -23.08 -6.47
CA GLY A 395 -10.49 -23.45 -7.16
C GLY A 395 -11.42 -24.39 -6.36
N THR A 396 -10.92 -25.01 -5.28
CA THR A 396 -11.73 -25.84 -4.39
C THR A 396 -12.35 -25.01 -3.28
N THR A 397 -13.64 -25.26 -3.00
CA THR A 397 -14.33 -24.64 -1.87
C THR A 397 -14.12 -25.49 -0.61
N TYR A 398 -13.49 -24.90 0.41
CA TYR A 398 -13.33 -25.53 1.72
C TYR A 398 -14.30 -24.92 2.74
N LYS A 399 -14.60 -25.66 3.80
CA LYS A 399 -15.54 -25.22 4.84
C LYS A 399 -14.87 -25.27 6.20
N ALA A 400 -15.17 -24.32 7.05
CA ALA A 400 -14.71 -24.30 8.42
C ALA A 400 -15.88 -24.07 9.39
N LEU A 401 -15.80 -24.74 10.53
CA LEU A 401 -16.76 -24.63 11.62
C LEU A 401 -15.97 -24.45 12.92
N VAL A 402 -16.25 -23.37 13.64
CA VAL A 402 -15.66 -23.12 14.96
C VAL A 402 -16.77 -23.06 16.01
N GLY A 403 -16.59 -23.85 17.08
CA GLY A 403 -17.48 -23.95 18.23
C GLY A 403 -16.95 -23.22 19.47
N ILE A 404 -17.77 -22.29 19.95
CA ILE A 404 -17.76 -21.38 21.11
C ILE A 404 -18.58 -21.79 22.34
N ARG A 405 -18.06 -22.36 23.42
CA ARG A 405 -18.90 -22.57 24.63
C ARG A 405 -18.19 -22.43 25.97
N PRO A 406 -18.85 -21.89 27.01
CA PRO A 406 -18.31 -21.94 28.37
C PRO A 406 -18.32 -23.38 28.90
N ASP A 407 -17.35 -23.71 29.75
CA ASP A 407 -17.25 -25.04 30.38
C ASP A 407 -17.96 -25.14 31.74
N GLY A 408 -18.48 -24.01 32.25
CA GLY A 408 -19.11 -23.90 33.57
C GLY A 408 -18.13 -23.71 34.74
N ASN A 409 -16.81 -23.74 34.49
CA ASN A 409 -15.74 -23.67 35.48
C ASN A 409 -14.85 -22.42 35.31
N GLY A 410 -15.40 -21.36 34.68
CA GLY A 410 -14.67 -20.12 34.43
C GLY A 410 -13.78 -20.13 33.18
N ASN A 411 -13.91 -21.15 32.33
CA ASN A 411 -13.19 -21.25 31.06
C ASN A 411 -14.16 -21.36 29.88
N SER A 412 -13.63 -21.16 28.67
CA SER A 412 -14.37 -21.36 27.43
C SER A 412 -13.58 -22.29 26.52
N ILE A 413 -14.31 -23.20 25.86
CA ILE A 413 -13.78 -24.21 24.96
C ILE A 413 -14.00 -23.76 23.53
N TYR A 414 -12.92 -23.76 22.76
CA TYR A 414 -12.84 -23.36 21.37
C TYR A 414 -12.50 -24.61 20.55
N THR A 415 -13.39 -25.06 19.67
CA THR A 415 -13.14 -26.27 18.87
C THR A 415 -13.26 -25.97 17.38
N ALA A 416 -12.23 -26.29 16.62
CA ALA A 416 -12.12 -26.02 15.19
C ALA A 416 -12.25 -27.30 14.37
N TYR A 417 -13.09 -27.26 13.33
CA TYR A 417 -13.26 -28.31 12.35
C TYR A 417 -13.08 -27.77 10.93
N PHE A 418 -12.39 -28.54 10.09
CA PHE A 418 -12.14 -28.22 8.69
C PHE A 418 -12.73 -29.31 7.80
N TYR A 419 -13.54 -28.94 6.81
CA TYR A 419 -14.14 -29.87 5.87
C TYR A 419 -13.30 -29.96 4.60
N ALA A 420 -12.80 -31.15 4.33
CA ALA A 420 -11.98 -31.50 3.18
C ALA A 420 -12.14 -33.00 2.88
N ASP A 421 -11.86 -33.44 1.66
CA ASP A 421 -11.97 -34.86 1.26
C ASP A 421 -13.34 -35.50 1.55
N ASN A 422 -14.41 -34.69 1.52
CA ASN A 422 -15.77 -35.07 1.90
C ASN A 422 -15.95 -35.52 3.36
N GLU A 423 -15.08 -35.10 4.27
CA GLU A 423 -15.18 -35.37 5.70
C GLU A 423 -14.84 -34.13 6.54
N TRP A 424 -15.39 -34.09 7.76
CA TRP A 424 -14.98 -33.12 8.76
C TRP A 424 -13.76 -33.63 9.52
N LYS A 425 -12.68 -32.84 9.50
CA LYS A 425 -11.45 -33.10 10.25
C LYS A 425 -11.44 -32.21 11.49
N LEU A 426 -11.23 -32.79 12.67
CA LEU A 426 -10.92 -32.03 13.87
C LEU A 426 -9.55 -31.38 13.68
N ILE A 427 -9.41 -30.09 13.99
CA ILE A 427 -8.11 -29.43 14.08
C ILE A 427 -7.63 -29.52 15.53
N ALA A 428 -8.22 -28.72 16.41
CA ALA A 428 -8.01 -28.86 17.85
C ALA A 428 -9.24 -28.38 18.63
N SER A 429 -9.27 -28.77 19.89
CA SER A 429 -10.12 -28.20 20.93
C SER A 429 -9.23 -27.62 22.01
N PHE A 430 -9.35 -26.33 22.27
CA PHE A 430 -8.59 -25.59 23.27
C PHE A 430 -9.49 -25.06 24.37
N SER A 431 -9.06 -25.13 25.62
CA SER A 431 -9.64 -24.40 26.75
C SER A 431 -8.87 -23.11 26.98
N ARG A 432 -9.56 -21.97 26.96
CA ARG A 432 -9.02 -20.67 27.35
C ARG A 432 -9.43 -20.36 28.80
N PRO A 433 -8.48 -20.25 29.74
CA PRO A 433 -8.79 -19.92 31.13
C PRO A 433 -9.38 -18.51 31.30
N GLN A 434 -9.98 -18.28 32.48
CA GLN A 434 -10.46 -16.95 32.91
C GLN A 434 -11.37 -16.27 31.88
N THR A 435 -12.21 -17.05 31.22
CA THR A 435 -13.05 -16.62 30.11
C THR A 435 -14.36 -17.39 30.16
N THR A 436 -15.50 -16.71 30.26
CA THR A 436 -16.81 -17.35 30.20
C THR A 436 -17.61 -16.73 29.07
N THR A 437 -17.61 -17.38 27.89
CA THR A 437 -18.21 -16.81 26.69
C THR A 437 -18.69 -17.84 25.69
N TYR A 438 -19.71 -17.45 24.93
CA TYR A 438 -20.12 -18.06 23.67
C TYR A 438 -19.41 -17.38 22.50
N TYR A 439 -19.71 -17.78 21.26
CA TYR A 439 -19.08 -17.19 20.09
C TYR A 439 -19.37 -15.68 20.01
N LYS A 440 -18.30 -14.88 19.91
CA LYS A 440 -18.38 -13.43 19.69
C LYS A 440 -17.39 -12.98 18.62
N GLY A 441 -17.76 -11.89 17.95
CA GLY A 441 -16.94 -11.22 16.95
C GLY A 441 -16.56 -12.14 15.81
N ALA A 442 -17.54 -12.62 15.02
CA ALA A 442 -17.25 -13.38 13.80
C ALA A 442 -16.62 -12.47 12.74
N TYR A 443 -15.46 -12.86 12.21
CA TYR A 443 -14.80 -12.13 11.13
C TYR A 443 -14.00 -13.04 10.21
N SER A 444 -13.60 -12.51 9.06
CA SER A 444 -12.63 -13.08 8.13
C SER A 444 -11.62 -12.02 7.74
N PHE A 445 -10.42 -12.41 7.30
CA PHE A 445 -9.43 -11.47 6.79
C PHE A 445 -8.54 -12.04 5.71
N LEU A 446 -7.89 -11.12 4.99
CA LEU A 446 -6.86 -11.40 4.00
C LEU A 446 -5.59 -10.63 4.41
N GLU A 447 -4.51 -11.36 4.66
CA GLU A 447 -3.23 -10.82 5.15
C GLU A 447 -2.06 -11.30 4.28
N ASN A 448 -1.10 -10.40 4.10
CA ASN A 448 0.26 -10.70 3.65
C ASN A 448 1.24 -10.56 4.83
N PHE A 449 2.07 -11.56 5.05
CA PHE A 449 3.06 -11.56 6.14
C PHE A 449 4.50 -11.35 5.67
N VAL A 450 4.76 -11.10 4.38
CA VAL A 450 6.10 -10.83 3.85
C VAL A 450 6.12 -9.55 3.00
N PRO A 451 6.95 -8.53 3.33
CA PRO A 451 7.03 -7.28 2.58
C PRO A 451 7.21 -7.44 1.06
N THR A 452 8.14 -8.27 0.62
CA THR A 452 8.47 -8.46 -0.81
C THR A 452 7.31 -9.04 -1.62
N GLN A 453 6.35 -9.67 -0.94
CA GLN A 453 5.18 -10.28 -1.57
C GLN A 453 3.99 -9.32 -1.67
N SER A 454 4.08 -8.09 -1.15
CA SER A 454 2.97 -7.12 -1.18
C SER A 454 2.76 -6.47 -2.56
N ILE A 455 3.67 -6.72 -3.51
CA ILE A 455 3.57 -6.26 -4.90
C ILE A 455 2.62 -7.13 -5.74
N TYR A 456 2.15 -8.27 -5.20
CA TYR A 456 1.22 -9.17 -5.87
C TYR A 456 -0.17 -9.03 -5.26
N THR A 457 -1.16 -8.74 -6.09
CA THR A 457 -2.56 -8.69 -5.68
C THR A 457 -3.03 -10.07 -5.24
N ARG A 458 -3.92 -10.08 -4.25
CA ARG A 458 -4.57 -11.28 -3.72
C ARG A 458 -6.05 -11.02 -3.58
N SER A 459 -6.84 -12.07 -3.72
CA SER A 459 -8.28 -12.05 -3.55
C SER A 459 -8.77 -13.37 -2.95
N VAL A 460 -9.86 -13.29 -2.19
CA VAL A 460 -10.52 -14.46 -1.59
C VAL A 460 -12.01 -14.23 -1.48
N ALA A 461 -12.78 -15.27 -1.79
CA ALA A 461 -14.23 -15.26 -1.64
C ALA A 461 -14.64 -16.07 -0.41
N PHE A 462 -15.47 -15.47 0.45
CA PHE A 462 -16.13 -16.10 1.59
C PHE A 462 -17.61 -16.29 1.30
N LYS A 463 -18.11 -17.52 1.45
CA LYS A 463 -19.46 -17.90 1.04
C LYS A 463 -20.24 -18.50 2.20
N ASN A 464 -21.57 -18.43 2.10
CA ASN A 464 -22.50 -19.23 2.90
C ASN A 464 -22.27 -19.13 4.42
N GLN A 465 -22.18 -17.92 4.97
CA GLN A 465 -22.00 -17.71 6.40
C GLN A 465 -23.26 -18.09 7.18
N TRP A 466 -23.11 -18.94 8.19
CA TRP A 466 -24.19 -19.34 9.09
C TRP A 466 -23.70 -19.38 10.53
N VAL A 467 -24.60 -19.08 11.46
CA VAL A 467 -24.37 -19.33 12.88
C VAL A 467 -25.41 -20.27 13.45
N ARG A 468 -24.99 -21.13 14.38
CA ARG A 468 -25.89 -21.97 15.15
C ARG A 468 -26.00 -21.43 16.56
N LEU A 469 -27.20 -21.10 16.98
CA LEU A 469 -27.50 -20.65 18.34
C LEU A 469 -27.40 -21.80 19.33
N VAL A 470 -27.27 -21.48 20.62
CA VAL A 470 -27.33 -22.46 21.71
C VAL A 470 -28.67 -23.22 21.74
N SER A 471 -29.76 -22.56 21.30
CA SER A 471 -31.08 -23.21 21.12
C SER A 471 -31.09 -24.31 20.04
N GLY A 472 -30.05 -24.37 19.22
CA GLY A 472 -29.92 -25.27 18.08
C GLY A 472 -30.45 -24.72 16.77
N GLU A 473 -31.04 -23.53 16.77
CA GLU A 473 -31.49 -22.84 15.56
C GLU A 473 -30.30 -22.35 14.73
N TRP A 474 -30.39 -22.51 13.41
CA TRP A 474 -29.47 -21.89 12.46
C TRP A 474 -29.97 -20.53 11.99
N LYS A 475 -29.08 -19.53 11.99
CA LYS A 475 -29.33 -18.19 11.43
C LYS A 475 -28.32 -17.92 10.32
N GLU A 476 -28.82 -17.53 9.16
CA GLU A 476 -27.96 -17.10 8.06
C GLU A 476 -27.37 -15.73 8.36
N ILE A 477 -26.10 -15.52 8.01
CA ILE A 477 -25.46 -14.20 8.06
C ILE A 477 -25.32 -13.67 6.64
N THR A 478 -26.00 -12.56 6.36
CA THR A 478 -26.04 -11.93 5.03
C THR A 478 -25.38 -10.55 5.00
N GLU A 479 -24.93 -10.03 6.15
CA GLU A 479 -24.32 -8.71 6.26
C GLU A 479 -22.91 -8.80 6.84
N ALA A 480 -21.99 -8.06 6.23
CA ALA A 480 -20.62 -7.89 6.69
C ALA A 480 -20.18 -6.43 6.61
N LYS A 481 -19.50 -5.96 7.65
CA LYS A 481 -18.82 -4.65 7.67
C LYS A 481 -17.37 -4.82 7.21
N PHE A 482 -17.02 -4.12 6.12
CA PHE A 482 -15.64 -4.05 5.63
C PHE A 482 -14.75 -3.22 6.57
N SER A 483 -13.52 -3.68 6.77
CA SER A 483 -12.50 -3.01 7.57
C SER A 483 -11.11 -3.27 7.00
N MET A 484 -10.14 -2.49 7.44
CA MET A 484 -8.73 -2.60 7.11
C MET A 484 -7.90 -2.34 8.38
N ASP A 485 -6.65 -2.77 8.39
CA ASP A 485 -5.70 -2.48 9.47
C ASP A 485 -5.23 -1.01 9.46
N ASP A 486 -4.35 -0.66 10.39
CA ASP A 486 -3.84 0.71 10.52
C ASP A 486 -3.02 1.20 9.32
N THR A 487 -2.40 0.29 8.56
CA THR A 487 -1.73 0.65 7.30
C THR A 487 -2.74 1.21 6.30
N GLY A 488 -3.90 0.58 6.20
CA GLY A 488 -5.00 1.04 5.34
C GLY A 488 -5.70 2.28 5.90
N ARG A 489 -6.04 2.27 7.21
CA ARG A 489 -6.78 3.38 7.86
C ARG A 489 -6.04 4.69 7.82
N ASN A 490 -4.71 4.66 7.94
CA ASN A 490 -3.87 5.85 7.84
C ASN A 490 -3.59 6.29 6.39
N GLY A 491 -4.16 5.61 5.39
CA GLY A 491 -3.96 5.94 3.98
C GLY A 491 -2.52 5.72 3.50
N ILE A 492 -1.73 4.90 4.20
CA ILE A 492 -0.36 4.56 3.79
C ILE A 492 -0.39 3.64 2.58
N ARG A 493 -1.32 2.68 2.59
CA ARG A 493 -1.63 1.80 1.47
C ARG A 493 -3.12 1.91 1.16
N TYR A 494 -3.44 2.18 -0.09
CA TYR A 494 -4.80 2.45 -0.57
C TYR A 494 -5.44 1.29 -1.34
N ASP A 495 -4.64 0.27 -1.68
CA ASP A 495 -4.99 -0.95 -2.42
C ASP A 495 -5.70 -1.97 -1.51
N VAL A 496 -6.88 -1.56 -1.03
CA VAL A 496 -7.76 -2.30 -0.13
C VAL A 496 -9.18 -2.28 -0.65
N TYR A 497 -9.77 -3.44 -0.87
CA TYR A 497 -11.08 -3.55 -1.49
C TYR A 497 -11.89 -4.70 -0.90
N GLY A 498 -13.18 -4.44 -0.70
CA GLY A 498 -14.16 -5.42 -0.26
C GLY A 498 -15.45 -5.24 -1.05
N ASN A 499 -16.01 -6.33 -1.57
CA ASN A 499 -17.29 -6.28 -2.29
C ASN A 499 -18.17 -7.52 -2.02
N VAL A 500 -19.34 -7.52 -2.65
CA VAL A 500 -20.15 -8.72 -2.84
C VAL A 500 -20.14 -9.08 -4.31
N ASP A 501 -19.67 -10.28 -4.63
CA ASP A 501 -19.85 -10.86 -5.96
C ASP A 501 -21.25 -11.47 -6.04
N GLN A 502 -22.12 -10.81 -6.80
CA GLN A 502 -23.52 -11.21 -6.97
C GLN A 502 -23.67 -12.52 -7.76
N ASN A 503 -22.72 -12.86 -8.63
CA ASN A 503 -22.80 -14.08 -9.43
C ASN A 503 -22.55 -15.32 -8.57
N THR A 504 -21.61 -15.22 -7.63
CA THR A 504 -21.26 -16.32 -6.72
C THR A 504 -21.92 -16.21 -5.34
N ASN A 505 -22.64 -15.12 -5.10
CA ASN A 505 -23.24 -14.73 -3.82
C ASN A 505 -22.23 -14.76 -2.66
N SER A 506 -21.05 -14.18 -2.89
CA SER A 506 -19.90 -14.25 -1.97
C SER A 506 -19.46 -12.86 -1.51
N PHE A 507 -18.97 -12.76 -0.28
CA PHE A 507 -18.16 -11.61 0.14
C PHE A 507 -16.73 -11.79 -0.38
N VAL A 508 -16.15 -10.77 -1.01
CA VAL A 508 -14.81 -10.84 -1.59
C VAL A 508 -13.91 -9.80 -0.95
N LEU A 509 -12.76 -10.24 -0.43
CA LEU A 509 -11.66 -9.34 -0.04
C LEU A 509 -10.61 -9.37 -1.13
N LYS A 510 -10.12 -8.19 -1.53
CA LYS A 510 -8.98 -8.00 -2.43
C LYS A 510 -8.02 -7.01 -1.80
N GLY A 511 -6.72 -7.30 -1.85
CA GLY A 511 -5.69 -6.44 -1.27
C GLY A 511 -4.33 -6.64 -1.92
N PHE A 512 -3.42 -5.72 -1.62
CA PHE A 512 -2.04 -5.72 -2.09
C PHE A 512 -1.91 -5.52 -3.62
N GLY A 513 -0.67 -5.37 -4.10
CA GLY A 513 -0.36 -5.24 -5.53
C GLY A 513 -0.69 -3.89 -6.17
N PHE A 514 -0.98 -2.86 -5.36
CA PHE A 514 -1.06 -1.47 -5.82
C PHE A 514 -2.10 -1.22 -6.94
N PHE A 515 -3.28 -1.82 -6.80
CA PHE A 515 -4.43 -1.53 -7.67
C PHE A 515 -5.22 -0.29 -7.20
N ASP A 516 -6.08 0.23 -8.07
CA ASP A 516 -6.75 1.53 -7.87
C ASP A 516 -8.11 1.46 -7.19
N GLU A 517 -8.81 0.33 -7.27
CA GLU A 517 -10.09 0.14 -6.60
C GLU A 517 -9.96 0.28 -5.08
N HIS A 518 -10.98 0.84 -4.44
CA HIS A 518 -10.96 1.07 -3.00
C HIS A 518 -12.36 0.95 -2.40
N THR A 519 -12.46 0.32 -1.24
CA THR A 519 -13.68 0.31 -0.43
C THR A 519 -13.43 1.10 0.85
N ALA A 520 -14.31 2.05 1.18
CA ALA A 520 -14.16 2.85 2.39
C ALA A 520 -14.29 1.99 3.65
N TYR A 521 -13.46 2.27 4.66
CA TYR A 521 -13.57 1.64 5.98
C TYR A 521 -14.99 1.77 6.54
N GLY A 522 -15.52 0.68 7.11
CA GLY A 522 -16.85 0.67 7.72
C GLY A 522 -18.01 0.47 6.75
N THR A 523 -17.74 0.31 5.45
CA THR A 523 -18.78 -0.01 4.46
C THR A 523 -19.52 -1.28 4.84
N ILE A 524 -20.85 -1.20 4.91
CA ILE A 524 -21.72 -2.37 5.11
C ILE A 524 -22.03 -2.98 3.75
N LEU A 525 -21.82 -4.29 3.64
CA LEU A 525 -22.07 -5.07 2.44
C LEU A 525 -23.09 -6.15 2.76
N THR A 526 -24.03 -6.37 1.84
CA THR A 526 -25.11 -7.34 2.00
C THR A 526 -25.15 -8.28 0.80
N ARG A 527 -25.11 -9.59 1.06
CA ARG A 527 -25.33 -10.63 0.06
C ARG A 527 -26.78 -11.13 0.10
N ASN A 528 -27.22 -11.82 -0.94
CA ASN A 528 -28.54 -12.44 -0.92
C ASN A 528 -28.56 -13.65 0.02
N SER A 529 -29.73 -13.97 0.57
CA SER A 529 -29.93 -15.21 1.31
C SER A 529 -29.81 -16.44 0.41
N ASN A 530 -29.25 -17.52 0.94
CA ASN A 530 -29.11 -18.79 0.25
C ASN A 530 -30.40 -19.61 0.35
N SER A 531 -30.93 -20.05 -0.79
CA SER A 531 -32.15 -20.87 -0.87
C SER A 531 -31.94 -22.32 -0.41
N SER A 532 -30.70 -22.80 -0.37
CA SER A 532 -30.34 -24.18 0.02
C SER A 532 -30.50 -24.48 1.51
N GLY A 533 -30.80 -23.46 2.34
CA GLY A 533 -30.91 -23.60 3.79
C GLY A 533 -29.55 -23.73 4.50
N PRO A 534 -29.56 -24.01 5.81
CA PRO A 534 -28.36 -24.12 6.62
C PRO A 534 -27.49 -25.33 6.23
N PRO A 535 -26.19 -25.32 6.60
CA PRO A 535 -25.34 -26.48 6.41
C PRO A 535 -25.88 -27.70 7.18
N ASN A 536 -25.90 -28.87 6.52
CA ASN A 536 -26.24 -30.14 7.16
C ASN A 536 -25.01 -30.71 7.87
N ILE A 537 -24.99 -30.61 9.21
CA ILE A 537 -23.85 -31.03 10.04
C ILE A 537 -24.34 -32.01 11.10
N ASP A 538 -23.75 -33.21 11.12
CA ASP A 538 -23.91 -34.18 12.20
C ASP A 538 -22.98 -33.83 13.37
N PHE A 539 -23.51 -33.09 14.33
CA PHE A 539 -22.75 -32.66 15.51
C PHE A 539 -22.34 -33.80 16.43
N GLU A 540 -23.08 -34.92 16.45
CA GLU A 540 -22.68 -36.09 17.23
C GLU A 540 -21.48 -36.78 16.57
N ALA A 541 -21.46 -36.88 15.24
CA ALA A 541 -20.27 -37.33 14.51
C ALA A 541 -19.05 -36.44 14.80
N LEU A 542 -19.19 -35.11 14.81
CA LEU A 542 -18.09 -34.19 15.14
C LEU A 542 -17.51 -34.40 16.54
N LYS A 543 -18.39 -34.60 17.54
CA LYS A 543 -17.98 -34.89 18.93
C LYS A 543 -17.27 -36.23 19.04
N ASN A 544 -17.65 -37.20 18.21
CA ASN A 544 -17.09 -38.55 18.20
C ASN A 544 -15.81 -38.70 17.35
N ILE A 545 -15.35 -37.65 16.64
CA ILE A 545 -14.03 -37.68 15.99
C ILE A 545 -12.96 -37.99 17.06
N PRO A 546 -12.17 -39.06 16.92
CA PRO A 546 -11.17 -39.42 17.92
C PRO A 546 -10.16 -38.30 18.15
N SER A 547 -9.80 -38.06 19.41
CA SER A 547 -8.60 -37.30 19.73
C SER A 547 -7.39 -38.21 19.63
N ILE A 548 -6.31 -37.72 19.05
CA ILE A 548 -5.02 -38.40 18.99
C ILE A 548 -4.06 -37.70 19.95
N ASP A 549 -3.19 -38.47 20.61
CA ASP A 549 -2.17 -37.94 21.53
C ASP A 549 -1.07 -37.13 20.79
#